data_AF-A0A7G6RNT8-F1
#
_entry.id   AF-A0A7G6RNT8-F1
#
_cell.length_a   1.000
_cell.length_b   1.000
_cell.length_c   1.000
_cell.angle_alpha   90.00
_cell.angle_beta   90.00
_cell.angle_gamma   90.00
#
_symmetry.space_group_name_H-M   'P 1'
#
loop_
_entity.id
_entity.type
_entity.pdbx_description
1 polymer ?
#
loop_
_entity_poly.entity_id
_entity_poly.type
_entity_poly.pdbx_seq_one_letter_code
_entity_poly.pdbx_strand_id
1 'polypeptide(L)'
;MFSSRHHAFVVAALVLIASFLTSIEAMATAKHTEVADDPRSFARSLVNFGAVEPVFMYCWADILYFDNYRSASCIETIARLSIIARGMSIVPLSSRDRNSLRLVLEEIDIYYREKKDGN
;
A
#
# COMPACT_ATOMS: atom_id res chain seq x y z
N MET A 1 -14.21 58.87 -31.36
CA MET A 1 -13.09 58.73 -30.40
C MET A 1 -13.56 57.84 -29.23
N PHE A 2 -13.77 56.56 -29.52
CA PHE A 2 -14.14 55.51 -28.56
C PHE A 2 -13.46 54.25 -29.09
N SER A 3 -12.89 53.43 -28.21
CA SER A 3 -12.27 52.11 -28.49
C SER A 3 -10.74 52.10 -28.33
N SER A 4 -10.29 52.15 -27.08
CA SER A 4 -8.94 51.67 -26.72
C SER A 4 -8.95 51.05 -25.31
N ARG A 5 -9.87 51.48 -24.44
CA ARG A 5 -10.04 50.93 -23.09
C ARG A 5 -10.67 49.53 -23.05
N HIS A 6 -11.53 49.18 -24.01
CA HIS A 6 -12.17 47.86 -24.04
C HIS A 6 -11.22 46.75 -24.48
N HIS A 7 -10.23 47.04 -25.34
CA HIS A 7 -9.29 46.02 -25.83
C HIS A 7 -8.28 45.62 -24.75
N ALA A 8 -7.81 46.57 -23.94
CA ALA A 8 -6.93 46.28 -22.80
C ALA A 8 -7.60 45.37 -21.77
N PHE A 9 -8.90 45.56 -21.53
CA PHE A 9 -9.66 44.74 -20.58
C PHE A 9 -9.86 43.29 -21.05
N VAL A 10 -10.13 43.10 -22.34
CA VAL A 10 -10.32 41.75 -22.92
C VAL A 10 -9.00 40.97 -22.91
N VAL A 11 -7.88 41.63 -23.23
CA VAL A 11 -6.55 40.99 -23.20
C VAL A 11 -6.13 40.61 -21.78
N ALA A 12 -6.37 41.48 -20.79
CA ALA A 12 -6.07 41.18 -19.39
C ALA A 12 -6.91 40.00 -18.84
N ALA A 13 -8.17 39.89 -19.25
CA ALA A 13 -9.04 38.78 -18.85
C ALA A 13 -8.58 37.44 -19.46
N LEU A 14 -8.13 37.43 -20.71
CA LEU A 14 -7.59 36.23 -21.37
C LEU A 14 -6.29 35.72 -20.74
N VAL A 15 -5.40 36.62 -20.30
CA VAL A 15 -4.16 36.25 -19.60
C VAL A 15 -4.46 35.66 -18.23
N LEU A 16 -5.43 36.22 -17.50
CA LEU A 16 -5.88 35.66 -16.22
C LEU A 16 -6.49 34.26 -16.40
N ILE A 17 -7.35 34.05 -17.40
CA ILE A 17 -7.94 32.72 -17.67
C ILE A 17 -6.87 31.70 -18.09
N ALA A 18 -5.89 32.11 -18.91
CA ALA A 18 -4.78 31.24 -19.32
C ALA A 18 -3.87 30.85 -18.15
N SER A 19 -3.71 31.72 -17.14
CA SER A 19 -2.93 31.41 -15.94
C SER A 19 -3.60 30.41 -14.97
N PHE A 20 -4.92 30.20 -15.10
CA PHE A 20 -5.63 29.17 -14.34
C PHE A 20 -5.62 27.78 -15.01
N LEU A 21 -5.19 27.68 -16.28
CA LEU A 21 -5.21 26.43 -17.05
C LEU A 21 -3.89 25.65 -17.00
N THR A 22 -2.81 26.21 -16.42
CA THR A 22 -1.49 25.56 -16.37
C THR A 22 -1.27 24.62 -15.18
N SER A 23 -2.27 24.38 -14.33
CA SER A 23 -2.11 23.56 -13.11
C SER A 23 -2.56 22.10 -13.24
N ILE A 24 -2.80 21.58 -14.46
CA ILE A 24 -3.30 20.21 -14.67
C ILE A 24 -2.18 19.16 -14.72
N GLU A 25 -0.91 19.56 -14.67
CA GLU A 25 0.21 18.60 -14.56
C GLU A 25 0.55 18.24 -13.11
N ALA A 26 -0.47 17.94 -12.30
CA ALA A 26 -0.25 17.01 -11.20
C ALA A 26 -0.34 15.61 -11.79
N MET A 27 0.79 15.13 -12.34
CA MET A 27 0.98 13.72 -12.64
C MET A 27 0.69 12.93 -11.35
N ALA A 28 -0.52 12.38 -11.25
CA ALA A 28 -0.79 11.26 -10.36
C ALA A 28 -0.09 10.04 -10.95
N THR A 29 1.25 10.05 -10.94
CA THR A 29 2.03 8.83 -10.98
C THR A 29 1.76 8.18 -9.62
N ALA A 30 0.64 7.47 -9.52
CA ALA A 30 0.41 6.54 -8.44
C ALA A 30 1.54 5.52 -8.54
N LYS A 31 2.63 5.76 -7.79
CA LYS A 31 3.68 4.78 -7.63
C LYS A 31 2.99 3.61 -6.95
N HIS A 32 2.63 2.59 -7.73
CA HIS A 32 2.04 1.37 -7.24
C HIS A 32 3.12 0.66 -6.44
N THR A 33 3.19 0.95 -5.14
CA THR A 33 4.06 0.23 -4.22
C THR A 33 3.53 -1.18 -4.09
N GLU A 34 4.36 -2.18 -4.29
CA GLU A 34 3.99 -3.59 -4.07
C GLU A 34 4.32 -4.01 -2.65
N VAL A 35 3.59 -5.00 -2.11
CA VAL A 35 3.98 -5.64 -0.84
C VAL A 35 5.41 -6.20 -0.94
N ALA A 36 5.80 -6.68 -2.12
CA ALA A 36 7.14 -7.22 -2.38
C ALA A 36 8.25 -6.16 -2.32
N ASP A 37 7.95 -4.88 -2.51
CA ASP A 37 8.95 -3.81 -2.46
C ASP A 37 9.47 -3.58 -1.03
N ASP A 38 8.58 -3.66 -0.03
CA ASP A 38 8.93 -3.53 1.39
C ASP A 38 7.99 -4.38 2.29
N PRO A 39 8.18 -5.72 2.34
CA PRO A 39 7.29 -6.62 3.05
C PRO A 39 7.28 -6.38 4.56
N ARG A 40 8.42 -5.97 5.15
CA ARG A 40 8.51 -5.68 6.59
C ARG A 40 7.75 -4.42 6.96
N SER A 41 7.85 -3.35 6.16
CA SER A 41 7.06 -2.13 6.40
C SER A 41 5.56 -2.37 6.24
N PHE A 42 5.17 -3.19 5.26
CA PHE A 42 3.78 -3.63 5.14
C PHE A 42 3.32 -4.39 6.39
N ALA A 43 4.11 -5.34 6.89
CA ALA A 43 3.81 -6.09 8.11
C ALA A 43 3.72 -5.22 9.36
N ARG A 44 4.64 -4.27 9.55
CA ARG A 44 4.54 -3.28 10.64
C ARG A 44 3.28 -2.44 10.55
N SER A 45 2.84 -2.10 9.34
CA SER A 45 1.57 -1.41 9.14
C SER A 45 0.39 -2.27 9.60
N LEU A 46 0.37 -3.57 9.25
CA LEU A 46 -0.66 -4.51 9.72
C LEU A 46 -0.73 -4.56 11.24
N VAL A 47 0.43 -4.68 11.88
CA VAL A 47 0.58 -4.68 13.35
C VAL A 47 0.01 -3.39 13.95
N ASN A 48 0.42 -2.23 13.44
CA ASN A 48 0.00 -0.93 13.95
C ASN A 48 -1.51 -0.68 13.79
N PHE A 49 -2.10 -1.17 12.70
CA PHE A 49 -3.55 -1.07 12.49
C PHE A 49 -4.36 -2.15 13.24
N GLY A 50 -3.70 -3.08 13.93
CA GLY A 50 -4.37 -4.21 14.58
C GLY A 50 -5.02 -5.18 13.59
N ALA A 51 -4.57 -5.17 12.33
CA ALA A 51 -5.07 -6.01 11.25
C ALA A 51 -4.36 -7.38 11.19
N VAL A 52 -3.87 -7.87 12.33
CA VAL A 52 -3.17 -9.15 12.45
C VAL A 52 -4.17 -10.22 12.85
N GLU A 53 -4.35 -11.22 11.98
CA GLU A 53 -5.31 -12.30 12.19
C GLU A 53 -4.61 -13.59 12.64
N PRO A 54 -5.26 -14.44 13.48
CA PRO A 54 -4.68 -15.70 13.94
C PRO A 54 -4.24 -16.63 12.81
N VAL A 55 -4.93 -16.58 11.66
CA VAL A 55 -4.61 -17.42 10.49
C VAL A 55 -3.18 -17.17 9.96
N PHE A 56 -2.63 -15.98 10.17
CA PHE A 56 -1.26 -15.65 9.76
C PHE A 56 -0.25 -16.49 10.54
N MET A 57 -0.49 -16.71 11.83
CA MET A 57 0.38 -17.55 12.67
C MET A 57 0.24 -19.04 12.33
N TYR A 58 -0.94 -19.50 11.89
CA TYR A 58 -1.09 -20.86 11.39
C TYR A 58 -0.33 -21.09 10.08
N CYS A 59 -0.39 -20.14 9.13
CA CYS A 59 0.47 -20.21 7.95
C CYS A 59 1.96 -20.15 8.32
N TRP A 60 2.32 -19.30 9.29
CA TRP A 60 3.70 -19.20 9.74
C TRP A 60 4.22 -20.51 10.32
N ALA A 61 3.42 -21.18 11.14
CA ALA A 61 3.73 -22.51 11.65
C ALA A 61 3.86 -23.54 10.50
N ASP A 62 2.94 -23.53 9.53
CA ASP A 62 3.01 -24.45 8.39
C ASP A 62 4.31 -24.28 7.57
N ILE A 63 4.79 -23.05 7.42
CA ILE A 63 6.06 -22.75 6.76
C ILE A 63 7.24 -23.20 7.62
N LEU A 64 7.27 -22.88 8.92
CA LEU A 64 8.39 -23.20 9.79
C LEU A 64 8.59 -24.72 9.99
N TYR A 65 7.50 -25.47 10.16
CA TYR A 65 7.57 -26.88 10.50
C TYR A 65 7.53 -27.81 9.29
N PHE A 66 6.93 -27.38 8.18
CA PHE A 66 6.69 -28.24 7.02
C PHE A 66 7.13 -27.64 5.68
N ASP A 67 7.72 -26.44 5.67
CA ASP A 67 8.06 -25.68 4.44
C ASP A 67 6.86 -25.55 3.48
N ASN A 68 5.63 -25.54 4.03
CA ASN A 68 4.41 -25.67 3.24
C ASN A 68 3.71 -24.33 3.00
N TYR A 69 4.12 -23.65 1.92
CA TYR A 69 3.50 -22.40 1.46
C TYR A 69 2.11 -22.57 0.81
N ARG A 70 1.63 -23.81 0.63
CA ARG A 70 0.37 -24.12 -0.07
C ARG A 70 -0.68 -24.74 0.86
N SER A 71 -0.47 -24.69 2.17
CA SER A 71 -1.48 -25.11 3.14
C SER A 71 -2.75 -24.25 3.01
N ALA A 72 -3.87 -24.76 3.52
CA ALA A 72 -5.12 -24.01 3.57
C ALA A 72 -4.94 -22.69 4.35
N SER A 73 -4.18 -22.72 5.45
CA SER A 73 -3.81 -21.55 6.24
C SER A 73 -3.07 -20.50 5.43
N CYS A 74 -2.11 -20.92 4.58
CA CYS A 74 -1.34 -20.00 3.75
C CYS A 74 -2.14 -19.44 2.57
N ILE A 75 -3.03 -20.22 1.97
CA ILE A 75 -3.94 -19.73 0.94
C ILE A 75 -4.85 -18.64 1.51
N GLU A 76 -5.46 -18.89 2.67
CA GLU A 76 -6.30 -17.91 3.35
C GLU A 76 -5.50 -16.66 3.78
N THR A 77 -4.29 -16.86 4.31
CA THR A 77 -3.38 -15.75 4.68
C THR A 77 -3.10 -14.85 3.47
N ILE A 78 -2.72 -15.42 2.32
CA ILE A 78 -2.46 -14.64 1.10
C ILE A 78 -3.73 -13.88 0.66
N ALA A 79 -4.90 -14.50 0.74
CA ALA A 79 -6.17 -13.86 0.40
C ALA A 79 -6.46 -12.65 1.30
N ARG A 80 -6.27 -12.79 2.62
CA ARG A 80 -6.45 -11.72 3.61
C ARG A 80 -5.47 -10.58 3.43
N LEU A 81 -4.18 -10.89 3.31
CA LEU A 81 -3.14 -9.89 3.04
C LEU A 81 -3.42 -9.14 1.73
N SER A 82 -3.95 -9.83 0.72
CA SER A 82 -4.34 -9.20 -0.55
C SER A 82 -5.51 -8.23 -0.41
N ILE A 83 -6.50 -8.55 0.42
CA ILE A 83 -7.62 -7.64 0.72
C ILE A 83 -7.10 -6.38 1.40
N ILE A 84 -6.23 -6.55 2.40
CA ILE A 84 -5.67 -5.42 3.15
C ILE A 84 -4.78 -4.55 2.26
N ALA A 85 -3.88 -5.15 1.47
CA ALA A 85 -3.03 -4.44 0.52
C ALA A 85 -3.85 -3.59 -0.46
N ARG A 86 -4.94 -4.15 -1.02
CA ARG A 86 -5.86 -3.39 -1.87
C ARG A 86 -6.54 -2.24 -1.13
N GLY A 87 -6.95 -2.44 0.12
CA GLY A 87 -7.49 -1.38 0.96
C GLY A 87 -6.52 -0.24 1.22
N MET A 88 -5.21 -0.53 1.17
CA MET A 88 -4.12 0.45 1.32
C MET A 88 -3.62 1.01 -0.03
N SER A 89 -4.25 0.67 -1.15
CA SER A 89 -3.77 1.01 -2.50
C SER A 89 -2.35 0.50 -2.83
N ILE A 90 -1.98 -0.63 -2.22
CA ILE A 90 -0.70 -1.34 -2.44
C ILE A 90 -0.96 -2.55 -3.34
N VAL A 91 -0.05 -2.86 -4.26
CA VAL A 91 -0.16 -4.07 -5.09
C VAL A 91 -0.02 -5.31 -4.20
N PRO A 92 -1.01 -6.23 -4.23
CA PRO A 92 -1.00 -7.42 -3.39
C PRO A 92 0.20 -8.33 -3.62
N LEU A 93 0.49 -9.13 -2.59
CA LEU A 93 1.47 -10.18 -2.69
C LEU A 93 1.07 -11.24 -3.73
N SER A 94 2.00 -11.61 -4.62
CA SER A 94 1.84 -12.75 -5.50
C SER A 94 1.82 -14.06 -4.69
N SER A 95 0.94 -15.00 -5.03
CA SER A 95 0.90 -16.33 -4.40
C SER A 95 2.16 -17.17 -4.64
N ARG A 96 3.03 -16.74 -5.57
CA ARG A 96 4.33 -17.36 -5.84
C ARG A 96 5.48 -16.71 -5.07
N ASP A 97 5.27 -15.54 -4.49
CA ASP A 97 6.31 -14.81 -3.77
C ASP A 97 6.42 -15.29 -2.32
N ARG A 98 7.10 -16.43 -2.19
CA ARG A 98 7.34 -17.09 -0.89
C ARG A 98 8.23 -16.25 0.02
N ASN A 99 9.19 -15.52 -0.54
CA ASN A 99 10.15 -14.78 0.26
C ASN A 99 9.49 -13.57 0.93
N SER A 100 8.70 -12.80 0.19
CA SER A 100 7.97 -11.67 0.76
C SER A 100 6.89 -12.14 1.74
N LEU A 101 6.19 -13.26 1.47
CA LEU A 101 5.27 -13.86 2.44
C LEU A 101 5.99 -14.21 3.74
N ARG A 102 7.15 -14.86 3.65
CA ARG A 102 7.98 -15.24 4.80
C ARG A 102 8.38 -14.02 5.62
N LEU A 103 8.84 -12.96 4.96
CA LEU A 103 9.26 -11.71 5.62
C LEU A 103 8.09 -11.00 6.32
N VAL A 104 6.89 -11.00 5.71
CA VAL A 104 5.69 -10.45 6.35
C VAL A 104 5.36 -11.23 7.63
N LEU A 105 5.33 -12.56 7.55
CA LEU A 105 4.97 -13.42 8.68
C LEU A 105 6.02 -13.40 9.80
N GLU A 106 7.30 -13.38 9.45
CA GLU A 106 8.40 -13.25 10.40
C GLU A 106 8.30 -11.94 11.20
N GLU A 107 8.02 -10.82 10.54
CA GLU A 107 7.88 -9.52 11.23
C GLU A 107 6.67 -9.52 12.19
N ILE A 108 5.55 -10.13 11.80
CA ILE A 108 4.38 -10.29 12.66
C ILE A 108 4.70 -11.16 13.88
N ASP A 109 5.45 -12.25 13.69
CA ASP A 109 5.89 -13.16 14.76
C ASP A 109 6.85 -12.47 15.75
N ILE A 110 7.78 -11.65 15.26
CA ILE A 110 8.63 -10.80 16.10
C ILE A 110 7.77 -9.92 17.01
N TYR A 111 6.78 -9.21 16.45
CA TYR A 111 5.88 -8.37 17.24
C TYR A 111 5.13 -9.15 18.33
N TYR A 112 4.64 -10.35 18.03
CA TYR A 112 3.96 -11.17 19.03
C TYR A 112 4.87 -11.63 20.16
N ARG A 113 6.13 -11.97 19.86
CA ARG A 113 7.12 -12.32 20.89
C ARG A 113 7.44 -11.12 21.79
N GLU A 114 7.74 -9.96 21.21
CA GLU A 114 8.05 -8.75 21.98
C GLU A 114 6.88 -8.33 22.89
N LYS A 115 5.64 -8.43 22.38
CA LYS A 115 4.45 -8.14 23.19
C LYS A 115 4.27 -9.12 24.36
N LYS A 116 4.65 -10.38 24.19
CA LYS A 116 4.58 -11.40 25.24
C LYS A 116 5.62 -11.17 26.33
N ASP A 117 6.82 -10.73 25.95
CA ASP A 117 7.96 -10.54 26.87
C ASP A 117 7.91 -9.19 27.61
N GLY A 118 7.14 -8.21 27.11
CA GLY A 118 6.94 -6.90 27.74
C GLY A 118 5.83 -6.82 28.80
N ASN A 119 5.30 -7.96 29.24
CA ASN A 119 4.23 -8.08 30.24
C ASN A 119 4.62 -9.04 31.37
#